data_AF-A0A7X9DSB5-F1
#
_entry.id   AF-A0A7X9DSB5-F1
#
_cell.length_a   1.000
_cell.length_b   1.000
_cell.length_c   1.000
_cell.angle_alpha   90.00
_cell.angle_beta   90.00
_cell.angle_gamma   90.00
#
_symmetry.space_group_name_H-M   'P 1'
#
loop_
_entity.id
_entity.type
_entity.pdbx_description
1 polymer ?
#
loop_
_entity_poly.entity_id
_entity_poly.type
_entity_poly.pdbx_seq_one_letter_code
_entity_poly.pdbx_strand_id
1 'polypeptide(L)'
;MRIAAGIILIIAAIINVIAGAGYVLGGGAAKLTSDAVKAVGDEAIKEGAAEDAAKASQELKEATDKAGAAGMGLMGFGLFLWLMFILQIVCAVFCFLAKAKGFIMLVGALSIVAEIVGIILIAFGWTNIFGLLGGLLAIIGAMGIGKAAAPAAPAAPAA
;
A
#
# COMPACT_ATOMS: atom_id res chain seq x y z
N MET A 1 14.09 -19.30 -4.90
CA MET A 1 12.96 -18.36 -4.71
C MET A 1 13.35 -17.03 -4.09
N ARG A 2 14.28 -16.97 -3.12
CA ARG A 2 14.67 -15.72 -2.43
C ARG A 2 15.13 -14.57 -3.34
N ILE A 3 15.94 -14.87 -4.36
CA ILE A 3 16.39 -13.85 -5.32
C ILE A 3 15.22 -13.31 -6.15
N ALA A 4 14.37 -14.19 -6.67
CA ALA A 4 13.16 -13.77 -7.40
C ALA A 4 12.22 -12.92 -6.51
N ALA A 5 12.03 -13.31 -5.25
CA ALA A 5 11.25 -12.55 -4.29
C ALA A 5 11.80 -11.13 -4.08
N GLY A 6 13.13 -11.00 -3.90
CA GLY A 6 13.76 -9.69 -3.74
C GLY A 6 13.58 -8.79 -4.96
N ILE A 7 13.74 -9.32 -6.17
CA ILE A 7 13.54 -8.53 -7.41
C ILE A 7 12.07 -8.08 -7.53
N ILE A 8 11.11 -8.99 -7.32
CA ILE A 8 9.69 -8.66 -7.44
C ILE A 8 9.26 -7.66 -6.35
N LEU A 9 9.79 -7.77 -5.13
CA LEU A 9 9.55 -6.80 -4.07
C LEU A 9 10.07 -5.39 -4.42
N ILE A 10 11.21 -5.28 -5.11
CA ILE A 10 11.71 -3.98 -5.59
C ILE A 10 10.74 -3.37 -6.61
N ILE A 11 10.26 -4.19 -7.56
CA ILE A 11 9.27 -3.74 -8.55
C ILE A 11 7.99 -3.28 -7.86
N ALA A 12 7.46 -4.08 -6.92
CA ALA A 12 6.29 -3.73 -6.12
C ALA A 12 6.51 -2.44 -5.31
N ALA A 13 7.70 -2.25 -4.73
CA ALA A 13 8.06 -1.05 -3.99
C ALA A 13 8.00 0.21 -4.88
N ILE A 14 8.56 0.14 -6.09
CA ILE A 14 8.52 1.28 -7.03
C ILE A 14 7.08 1.61 -7.43
N ILE A 15 6.25 0.60 -7.68
CA ILE A 15 4.83 0.81 -7.96
C ILE A 15 4.14 1.45 -6.75
N ASN A 16 4.42 0.96 -5.53
CA ASN A 16 3.83 1.47 -4.30
C ASN A 16 4.23 2.92 -4.00
N VAL A 17 5.47 3.33 -4.30
CA VAL A 17 5.87 4.73 -4.07
C VAL A 17 5.15 5.68 -5.04
N ILE A 18 4.95 5.26 -6.29
CA ILE A 18 4.20 6.03 -7.31
C ILE A 18 2.71 6.10 -6.93
N ALA A 19 2.10 4.95 -6.60
CA ALA A 19 0.72 4.89 -6.14
C ALA A 19 0.53 5.70 -4.86
N GLY A 20 1.48 5.62 -3.92
CA GLY A 20 1.49 6.40 -2.70
C GLY A 20 1.49 7.90 -2.96
N ALA A 21 2.32 8.37 -3.89
CA ALA A 21 2.29 9.76 -4.31
C ALA A 21 0.94 10.15 -4.94
N GLY A 22 0.38 9.27 -5.77
CA GLY A 22 -0.96 9.45 -6.35
C GLY A 22 -2.06 9.57 -5.30
N TYR A 23 -2.04 8.73 -4.25
CA TYR A 23 -3.06 8.77 -3.19
C TYR A 23 -2.87 9.95 -2.24
N VAL A 24 -1.64 10.36 -1.95
CA VAL A 24 -1.37 11.58 -1.18
C VAL A 24 -1.87 12.81 -1.93
N LEU A 25 -1.52 12.93 -3.22
CA LEU A 25 -1.93 14.08 -4.03
C LEU A 25 -3.44 14.07 -4.30
N GLY A 26 -4.00 12.94 -4.74
CA GLY A 26 -5.43 12.80 -5.02
C GLY A 26 -6.29 12.95 -3.76
N GLY A 27 -5.87 12.37 -2.65
CA GLY A 27 -6.55 12.51 -1.35
C GLY A 27 -6.48 13.93 -0.80
N GLY A 28 -5.32 14.58 -0.91
CA GLY A 28 -5.14 15.98 -0.55
C GLY A 28 -5.99 16.94 -1.40
N ALA A 29 -6.03 16.73 -2.71
CA ALA A 29 -6.88 17.50 -3.61
C ALA A 29 -8.38 17.32 -3.31
N ALA A 30 -8.82 16.07 -3.08
CA ALA A 30 -10.21 15.80 -2.70
C ALA A 30 -10.59 16.50 -1.38
N LYS A 31 -9.68 16.53 -0.40
CA LYS A 31 -9.87 17.25 0.85
C LYS A 31 -9.94 18.77 0.65
N LEU A 32 -9.01 19.35 -0.10
CA LEU A 32 -9.00 20.80 -0.37
C LEU A 32 -10.26 21.26 -1.09
N THR A 33 -10.70 20.52 -2.11
CA THR A 33 -11.96 20.78 -2.80
C THR A 33 -13.14 20.66 -1.84
N SER A 34 -13.13 19.65 -0.96
CA SER A 34 -14.18 19.48 0.04
C SER A 34 -14.26 20.66 1.01
N ASP A 35 -13.12 21.12 1.53
CA ASP A 35 -13.06 22.27 2.44
C ASP A 35 -13.49 23.58 1.74
N ALA A 36 -13.10 23.78 0.48
CA ALA A 36 -13.50 24.95 -0.31
C ALA A 36 -15.02 24.98 -0.59
N VAL A 37 -15.62 23.84 -0.97
CA VAL A 37 -17.06 23.74 -1.21
C VAL A 37 -17.86 23.97 0.07
N LYS A 38 -17.38 23.48 1.22
CA LYS A 38 -18.02 23.78 2.52
C LYS A 38 -17.97 25.27 2.85
N ALA A 39 -16.84 25.93 2.63
CA ALA A 39 -16.71 27.35 2.91
C ALA A 39 -17.71 28.20 2.10
N VAL A 40 -17.84 27.91 0.80
CA VAL A 40 -18.82 28.59 -0.09
C VAL A 40 -20.25 28.24 0.28
N GLY A 41 -20.54 26.97 0.61
CA GLY A 41 -21.87 26.52 1.02
C GLY A 41 -22.33 27.14 2.33
N ASP A 42 -21.46 27.22 3.34
CA ASP A 42 -21.76 27.85 4.63
C ASP A 42 -21.95 29.37 4.51
N GLU A 43 -21.32 30.03 3.52
CA GLU A 43 -21.57 31.45 3.18
C GLU A 43 -22.96 31.63 2.53
N ALA A 44 -23.31 30.80 1.55
CA ALA A 44 -24.59 30.88 0.85
C ALA A 44 -25.80 30.63 1.77
N ILE A 45 -25.66 29.76 2.77
CA ILE A 45 -26.71 29.51 3.78
C ILE A 45 -26.89 30.73 4.70
N LYS A 46 -25.81 31.43 5.06
CA LYS A 46 -25.86 32.62 5.92
C LYS A 46 -26.54 33.81 5.24
N GLU A 47 -26.50 33.88 3.90
CA GLU A 47 -27.14 34.94 3.12
C GLU A 47 -28.64 34.71 2.83
N GLY A 48 -29.26 33.69 3.41
CA GLY A 48 -30.74 33.59 3.47
C GLY A 48 -31.41 32.85 2.31
N ALA A 49 -30.75 31.83 1.75
CA ALA A 49 -31.32 31.03 0.67
C ALA A 49 -32.56 30.22 1.10
N ALA A 50 -33.56 30.13 0.22
CA ALA A 50 -34.87 29.50 0.44
C ALA A 50 -34.81 28.00 0.82
N GLU A 51 -35.93 27.44 1.28
CA GLU A 51 -36.06 26.06 1.80
C GLU A 51 -35.48 24.96 0.88
N ASP A 52 -35.57 25.14 -0.44
CA ASP A 52 -34.97 24.24 -1.44
C ASP A 52 -33.44 24.31 -1.49
N ALA A 53 -32.87 25.49 -1.20
CA ALA A 53 -31.42 25.67 -1.07
C ALA A 53 -30.87 25.05 0.21
N ALA A 54 -31.68 24.93 1.27
CA ALA A 54 -31.29 24.26 2.50
C ALA A 54 -31.13 22.75 2.29
N LYS A 55 -32.04 22.09 1.57
CA LYS A 55 -31.93 20.67 1.21
C LYS A 55 -30.74 20.39 0.29
N ALA A 56 -30.60 21.17 -0.78
CA ALA A 56 -29.47 21.04 -1.69
C ALA A 56 -28.13 21.26 -0.97
N SER A 57 -28.07 22.21 -0.03
CA SER A 57 -26.87 22.43 0.78
C SER A 57 -26.57 21.30 1.75
N GLN A 58 -27.60 20.64 2.29
CA GLN A 58 -27.42 19.50 3.19
C GLN A 58 -26.90 18.27 2.45
N GLU A 59 -27.45 17.96 1.28
CA GLU A 59 -26.96 16.90 0.40
C GLU A 59 -25.52 17.18 -0.08
N LEU A 60 -25.25 18.43 -0.45
CA LEU A 60 -23.90 18.87 -0.83
C LEU A 60 -22.92 18.70 0.34
N LYS A 61 -23.32 19.07 1.55
CA LYS A 61 -22.49 18.93 2.76
C LYS A 61 -22.17 17.45 3.05
N GLU A 62 -23.16 16.57 3.01
CA GLU A 62 -22.94 15.13 3.21
C GLU A 62 -22.04 14.51 2.14
N ALA A 63 -22.25 14.84 0.86
CA ALA A 63 -21.40 14.37 -0.23
C ALA A 63 -19.96 14.88 -0.04
N THR A 64 -19.81 16.13 0.39
CA THR A 64 -18.53 16.79 0.59
C THR A 64 -17.80 16.25 1.82
N ASP A 65 -18.50 15.95 2.92
CA ASP A 65 -17.96 15.29 4.11
C ASP A 65 -17.46 13.87 3.78
N LYS A 66 -18.25 13.09 3.02
CA LYS A 66 -17.84 11.76 2.55
C LYS A 66 -16.61 11.84 1.65
N ALA A 67 -16.57 12.80 0.73
CA ALA A 67 -15.40 13.03 -0.14
C ALA A 67 -14.16 13.44 0.65
N GLY A 68 -14.30 14.30 1.66
CA GLY A 68 -13.19 14.73 2.53
C GLY A 68 -12.65 13.58 3.39
N ALA A 69 -13.54 12.75 3.97
CA ALA A 69 -13.15 11.59 4.75
C ALA A 69 -12.46 10.52 3.89
N ALA A 70 -13.00 10.23 2.70
CA ALA A 70 -12.37 9.35 1.73
C ALA A 70 -11.01 9.89 1.28
N GLY A 71 -10.90 11.22 1.06
CA GLY A 71 -9.65 11.89 0.73
C GLY A 71 -8.58 11.74 1.82
N MET A 72 -8.94 11.90 3.09
CA MET A 72 -8.01 11.62 4.20
C MET A 72 -7.60 10.15 4.29
N GLY A 73 -8.54 9.22 4.04
CA GLY A 73 -8.25 7.79 3.99
C GLY A 73 -7.23 7.44 2.90
N LEU A 74 -7.42 7.97 1.69
CA LEU A 74 -6.47 7.82 0.58
C LEU A 74 -5.12 8.43 0.91
N MET A 75 -5.08 9.63 1.49
CA MET A 75 -3.83 10.27 1.88
C MET A 75 -3.05 9.44 2.92
N GLY A 76 -3.74 8.92 3.94
CA GLY A 76 -3.15 8.04 4.94
C GLY A 76 -2.63 6.73 4.35
N PHE A 77 -3.39 6.12 3.44
CA PHE A 77 -2.96 4.93 2.72
C PHE A 77 -1.74 5.21 1.83
N GLY A 78 -1.68 6.38 1.19
CA GLY A 78 -0.53 6.79 0.40
C GLY A 78 0.76 6.92 1.21
N LEU A 79 0.69 7.49 2.42
CA LEU A 79 1.82 7.54 3.35
C LEU A 79 2.23 6.14 3.83
N PHE A 80 1.26 5.26 4.08
CA PHE A 80 1.55 3.86 4.38
C PHE A 80 2.28 3.16 3.23
N LEU A 81 1.93 3.42 1.98
CA LEU A 81 2.65 2.86 0.82
C LEU A 81 4.09 3.37 0.72
N TRP A 82 4.38 4.60 1.14
CA TRP A 82 5.75 5.10 1.24
C TRP A 82 6.56 4.40 2.33
N LEU A 83 5.96 4.12 3.49
CA LEU A 83 6.60 3.27 4.49
C LEU A 83 6.85 1.86 3.94
N MET A 84 5.86 1.29 3.24
CA MET A 84 5.99 -0.01 2.61
C MET A 84 7.09 -0.05 1.55
N PHE A 85 7.28 1.01 0.76
CA PHE A 85 8.39 1.12 -0.17
C PHE A 85 9.73 0.86 0.54
N ILE A 86 10.01 1.58 1.64
CA ILE A 86 11.26 1.43 2.39
C ILE A 86 11.38 -0.01 2.93
N LEU A 87 10.32 -0.52 3.55
CA LEU A 87 10.30 -1.87 4.13
C LEU A 87 10.52 -2.95 3.07
N GLN A 88 9.90 -2.83 1.89
CA GLN A 88 10.04 -3.78 0.79
C GLN A 88 11.45 -3.78 0.20
N ILE A 89 12.10 -2.61 0.09
CA ILE A 89 13.51 -2.52 -0.33
C ILE A 89 14.43 -3.20 0.68
N VAL A 90 14.27 -2.91 1.99
CA VAL A 90 15.05 -3.56 3.05
C VAL A 90 14.80 -5.08 3.06
N CYS A 91 13.55 -5.49 2.88
CA CYS A 91 13.15 -6.89 2.79
C CYS A 91 13.80 -7.58 1.59
N ALA A 92 13.87 -6.92 0.43
CA ALA A 92 14.55 -7.44 -0.75
C ALA A 92 16.04 -7.68 -0.49
N VAL A 93 16.71 -6.73 0.19
CA VAL A 93 18.11 -6.90 0.61
C VAL A 93 18.26 -8.13 1.52
N PHE A 94 17.40 -8.28 2.53
CA PHE A 94 17.45 -9.46 3.41
C PHE A 94 17.11 -10.78 2.71
N CYS A 95 16.21 -10.76 1.71
CA CYS A 95 15.96 -11.89 0.83
C CYS A 95 17.25 -12.33 0.11
N PHE A 96 18.00 -11.38 -0.46
CA PHE A 96 19.29 -11.65 -1.11
C PHE A 96 20.32 -12.21 -0.12
N LEU A 97 20.43 -11.59 1.05
CA LEU A 97 21.39 -11.98 2.09
C LEU A 97 21.02 -13.28 2.83
N ALA A 98 19.82 -13.83 2.62
CA ALA A 98 19.33 -14.98 3.38
C ALA A 98 19.29 -14.75 4.90
N LYS A 99 19.02 -13.51 5.33
CA LYS A 99 19.02 -13.13 6.76
C LYS A 99 17.66 -12.63 7.19
N ALA A 100 17.48 -12.47 8.51
CA ALA A 100 16.30 -11.84 9.09
C ALA A 100 14.96 -12.48 8.65
N LYS A 101 14.88 -13.82 8.75
CA LYS A 101 13.68 -14.59 8.38
C LYS A 101 12.37 -13.99 8.92
N GLY A 102 12.34 -13.60 10.20
CA GLY A 102 11.15 -13.01 10.82
C GLY A 102 10.72 -11.71 10.15
N PHE A 103 11.68 -10.83 9.82
CA PHE A 103 11.42 -9.58 9.13
C PHE A 103 10.86 -9.82 7.71
N ILE A 104 11.47 -10.75 6.96
CA ILE A 104 10.99 -11.07 5.60
C ILE A 104 9.54 -11.60 5.63
N MET A 105 9.22 -12.47 6.59
CA MET A 105 7.84 -12.97 6.74
C MET A 105 6.87 -11.85 7.09
N LEU A 106 7.24 -10.95 8.02
CA LEU A 106 6.41 -9.82 8.42
C LEU A 106 6.15 -8.87 7.25
N VAL A 107 7.20 -8.43 6.56
CA VAL A 107 7.06 -7.50 5.43
C VAL A 107 6.36 -8.16 4.26
N GLY A 108 6.60 -9.46 3.99
CA GLY A 108 5.87 -10.21 2.99
C GLY A 108 4.36 -10.25 3.27
N ALA A 109 3.96 -10.47 4.53
CA ALA A 109 2.55 -10.43 4.93
C ALA A 109 1.95 -9.02 4.83
N LEU A 110 2.68 -8.00 5.31
CA LEU A 110 2.25 -6.59 5.19
C LEU A 110 2.11 -6.17 3.73
N SER A 111 2.97 -6.67 2.84
CA SER A 111 2.87 -6.44 1.39
C SER A 111 1.56 -7.00 0.85
N ILE A 112 1.16 -8.21 1.23
CA ILE A 112 -0.12 -8.78 0.80
C ILE A 112 -1.29 -7.97 1.34
N VAL A 113 -1.25 -7.58 2.62
CA VAL A 113 -2.29 -6.74 3.24
C VAL A 113 -2.41 -5.40 2.53
N ALA A 114 -1.29 -4.75 2.19
CA ALA A 114 -1.28 -3.49 1.46
C ALA A 114 -2.03 -3.62 0.12
N GLU A 115 -1.79 -4.69 -0.63
CA GLU A 115 -2.50 -4.93 -1.89
C GLU A 115 -4.00 -5.17 -1.67
N ILE A 116 -4.39 -5.96 -0.67
CA ILE A 116 -5.79 -6.22 -0.34
C ILE A 116 -6.51 -4.91 0.00
N VAL A 117 -5.89 -4.05 0.82
CA VAL A 117 -6.46 -2.74 1.16
C VAL A 117 -6.58 -1.87 -0.08
N GLY A 118 -5.56 -1.82 -0.94
CA GLY A 118 -5.61 -1.07 -2.20
C GLY A 118 -6.74 -1.54 -3.13
N ILE A 119 -6.95 -2.86 -3.23
CA ILE A 119 -8.04 -3.46 -4.01
C ILE A 119 -9.40 -3.04 -3.48
N ILE A 120 -9.58 -3.03 -2.15
CA ILE A 120 -10.84 -2.63 -1.51
C ILE A 120 -11.11 -1.13 -1.71
N LEU A 121 -10.08 -0.30 -1.64
CA LEU A 121 -10.23 1.16 -1.75
C LEU A 121 -10.52 1.63 -3.17
N ILE A 122 -10.03 0.94 -4.19
CA ILE A 122 -10.17 1.37 -5.59
C ILE A 122 -10.70 0.24 -6.46
N ALA A 123 -9.85 -0.72 -6.80
CA ALA A 123 -10.18 -1.89 -7.61
C ALA A 123 -8.94 -2.79 -7.74
N PHE A 124 -9.16 -4.04 -8.20
CA PHE A 124 -8.05 -4.91 -8.60
C PHE A 124 -7.43 -4.45 -9.92
N GLY A 125 -6.13 -4.17 -9.89
CA GLY A 125 -5.31 -3.80 -11.04
C GLY A 125 -4.18 -4.80 -11.29
N TRP A 126 -3.63 -4.78 -12.50
CA TRP A 126 -2.50 -5.64 -12.90
C TRP A 126 -1.25 -5.41 -12.04
N THR A 127 -1.10 -4.21 -11.47
CA THR A 127 -0.01 -3.84 -10.56
C THR A 127 -0.06 -4.61 -9.23
N ASN A 128 -1.25 -4.97 -8.74
CA ASN A 128 -1.41 -5.72 -7.49
C ASN A 128 -0.81 -7.14 -7.58
N ILE A 129 -0.68 -7.68 -8.79
CA ILE A 129 -0.06 -8.99 -9.03
C ILE A 129 1.37 -9.01 -8.50
N PHE A 130 2.14 -7.93 -8.72
CA PHE A 130 3.53 -7.86 -8.27
C PHE A 130 3.65 -7.79 -6.76
N GLY A 131 2.77 -7.04 -6.09
CA GLY A 131 2.77 -6.96 -4.63
C GLY A 131 2.33 -8.27 -3.96
N LEU A 132 1.30 -8.92 -4.51
CA LEU A 132 0.81 -10.21 -4.01
C LEU A 132 1.85 -11.32 -4.24
N LEU A 133 2.38 -11.45 -5.45
CA LEU A 133 3.42 -12.44 -5.75
C LEU A 133 4.72 -12.14 -5.00
N GLY A 134 5.12 -10.88 -4.91
CA GLY A 134 6.30 -10.47 -4.15
C GLY A 134 6.19 -10.85 -2.68
N GLY A 135 5.05 -10.56 -2.03
CA GLY A 135 4.78 -10.95 -0.66
C GLY A 135 4.76 -12.47 -0.45
N LEU A 136 4.06 -13.21 -1.31
CA LEU A 136 4.01 -14.68 -1.26
C LEU A 136 5.39 -15.32 -1.44
N LEU A 137 6.15 -14.88 -2.44
CA LEU A 137 7.49 -15.40 -2.71
C LEU A 137 8.48 -15.02 -1.62
N ALA A 138 8.30 -13.86 -0.97
CA ALA A 138 9.10 -13.47 0.19
C ALA A 138 8.86 -14.40 1.37
N ILE A 139 7.59 -14.69 1.70
CA ILE A 139 7.23 -15.64 2.76
C ILE A 139 7.80 -17.03 2.46
N ILE A 140 7.60 -17.54 1.23
CA ILE A 140 8.13 -18.84 0.82
C ILE A 140 9.67 -18.84 0.86
N GLY A 141 10.30 -17.76 0.38
CA GLY A 141 11.74 -17.57 0.42
C GLY A 141 12.29 -17.59 1.85
N ALA A 142 11.59 -16.95 2.79
CA ALA A 142 11.96 -16.90 4.20
C ALA A 142 11.86 -18.28 4.88
N MET A 143 10.88 -19.11 4.50
CA MET A 143 10.77 -20.48 5.00
C MET A 143 12.00 -21.34 4.65
N GLY A 144 12.71 -21.01 3.58
CA GLY A 144 13.96 -21.66 3.18
C GLY A 144 15.22 -21.19 3.94
N ILE A 145 15.12 -20.12 4.75
CA ILE A 145 16.25 -19.60 5.52
C ILE A 145 16.41 -20.43 6.80
N GLY A 146 17.58 -21.05 6.98
CA GLY A 146 17.92 -21.87 8.15
C GLY A 146 17.82 -23.39 7.94
N LYS A 147 17.35 -23.86 6.78
CA LYS A 147 17.60 -25.25 6.36
C LYS A 147 19.04 -25.35 5.89
N ALA A 148 19.95 -25.78 6.77
CA ALA A 148 21.31 -26.10 6.38
C ALA A 148 21.28 -27.17 5.27
N ALA A 149 22.03 -26.96 4.19
CA ALA A 149 22.39 -28.09 3.33
C ALA A 149 23.19 -29.06 4.19
N ALA A 150 22.81 -30.34 4.22
CA ALA A 150 23.60 -31.35 4.89
C ALA A 150 25.05 -31.27 4.36
N PRO A 151 26.08 -31.29 5.23
CA PRO A 151 27.46 -31.30 4.77
C PRO A 151 27.62 -32.45 3.79
N ALA A 152 28.19 -32.17 2.61
CA ALA A 152 28.44 -33.18 1.60
C ALA A 152 29.20 -34.33 2.27
N ALA A 153 28.65 -35.55 2.17
CA ALA A 153 29.31 -36.73 2.72
C ALA A 153 30.74 -36.80 2.13
N PRO A 154 31.77 -37.05 2.96
CA PRO A 154 33.13 -37.15 2.45
C PRO A 154 33.17 -38.20 1.36
N ALA A 155 33.80 -37.87 0.23
CA ALA A 155 33.93 -38.77 -0.90
C ALA A 155 34.53 -40.09 -0.43
N ALA A 156 33.86 -41.21 -0.75
CA ALA A 156 34.37 -42.53 -0.41
C ALA A 156 35.75 -42.72 -1.05
N PRO A 157 36.74 -43.27 -0.33
CA PRO A 157 38.06 -43.52 -0.89
C PRO A 157 37.93 -44.48 -2.08
N ALA A 158 38.58 -44.12 -3.19
CA ALA A 158 38.67 -44.98 -4.36
C ALA A 158 39.41 -46.28 -3.97
N ALA A 159 38.80 -47.43 -4.29
CA ALA A 159 39.38 -48.76 -4.12
C ALA A 159 40.36 -49.09 -5.25
#